data_AF-A0A4X1T537-F1
#
_entry.id   AF-A0A4X1T537-F1
#
_cell.length_a   1.000
_cell.length_b   1.000
_cell.length_c   1.000
_cell.angle_alpha   90.00
_cell.angle_beta   90.00
_cell.angle_gamma   90.00
#
_symmetry.space_group_name_H-M   'P 1'
#
loop_
_entity.id
_entity.type
_entity.pdbx_description
1 polymer ?
#
loop_
_entity_poly.entity_id
_entity_poly.type
_entity_poly.pdbx_seq_one_letter_code
_entity_poly.pdbx_strand_id
1 'polypeptide(L)'
;MLAEGRAVGGQRPEGRGQSGRRASWEGRTEMDEEESEVQDEPQARTRWVCGRLGGVLPSVRRAGAGGGLGRLGAGSSGWSRSPSYFSVVLLRLTCPMCGLSAFLSPQSHVGEALPPEMVTRLFEGMRRADPTGKATGPSARISQEQFTLSMSHLLRGSSEEKSLVILAMAAATDGPAEAREVLRFTEDLVGSVVHVLHYRQELRGWTQKQASGSPPRVQALAAQLFSELKLQDGEKLPGPQRLDCDCDRAVVEAWLFRAPHVATFLSVVIHQGFRLLRSSLDLATLLPERQVDRGREFASLLDVLSVAYINSHLPRDLRHRWRLLFATALHGHSFAQLCGRITQRGPCVVLLEDQDGHVFGGFASCSWEVKPQFQGDSKCFLFSICPAMAVYTCTGYNDHYMYLNHGQQTIPNGLGMGGQHNYFGLWVDVDFGKGHSKAKPTCTTYSSPQLSAQEDFRFEKMEVWAVGDPSVTQPAKSSKSILDGDPEAQILLEASGRSRHSEGLRAVPEDD
;
A
#
# COMPACT_ATOMS: atom_id res chain seq x y z
N MET A 1 -6.79 -46.78 -64.37
CA MET A 1 -7.19 -45.36 -64.53
C MET A 1 -6.04 -44.51 -64.03
N LEU A 2 -5.56 -43.65 -64.93
CA LEU A 2 -4.38 -42.77 -64.88
C LEU A 2 -4.27 -41.99 -63.55
N ALA A 3 -3.15 -41.87 -62.83
CA ALA A 3 -1.74 -41.61 -63.13
C ALA A 3 -1.33 -40.14 -62.89
N GLU A 4 -0.15 -40.01 -62.26
CA GLU A 4 0.60 -38.84 -61.80
C GLU A 4 0.94 -37.77 -62.85
N GLY A 5 1.45 -36.64 -62.36
CA GLY A 5 2.48 -35.82 -63.04
C GLY A 5 2.12 -34.34 -63.14
N ARG A 6 3.04 -33.38 -63.21
CA ARG A 6 4.51 -33.34 -63.12
C ARG A 6 4.86 -31.83 -63.18
N ALA A 7 5.95 -31.43 -62.54
CA ALA A 7 6.54 -30.11 -62.67
C ALA A 7 7.24 -29.90 -64.02
N VAL A 8 7.18 -28.68 -64.58
CA VAL A 8 8.12 -27.98 -65.48
C VAL A 8 7.71 -26.49 -65.39
N GLY A 9 8.51 -25.44 -65.18
CA GLY A 9 9.90 -25.15 -65.52
C GLY A 9 9.92 -23.97 -66.52
N GLY A 10 10.64 -22.88 -66.23
CA GLY A 10 11.14 -22.00 -67.29
C GLY A 10 11.06 -20.47 -67.12
N GLN A 11 12.23 -19.89 -66.80
CA GLN A 11 12.87 -18.74 -67.46
C GLN A 11 12.47 -17.28 -67.11
N ARG A 12 13.50 -16.58 -66.58
CA ARG A 12 13.74 -15.12 -66.69
C ARG A 12 13.91 -14.70 -68.17
N PRO A 13 13.85 -13.38 -68.46
CA PRO A 13 15.12 -12.71 -68.72
C PRO A 13 15.28 -11.32 -68.07
N GLU A 14 16.55 -11.01 -67.78
CA GLU A 14 17.17 -9.68 -67.62
C GLU A 14 17.11 -8.90 -68.96
N GLY A 15 17.21 -7.57 -69.09
CA GLY A 15 17.49 -6.47 -68.18
C GLY A 15 17.74 -5.16 -68.97
N ARG A 16 18.10 -4.09 -68.21
CA ARG A 16 18.76 -2.81 -68.60
C ARG A 16 17.98 -1.89 -69.56
N GLY A 17 17.72 -0.61 -69.25
CA GLY A 17 18.57 0.55 -68.88
C GLY A 17 18.02 1.74 -69.73
N GLN A 18 18.15 3.04 -69.47
CA GLN A 18 18.94 3.92 -68.62
C GLN A 18 18.35 5.36 -68.72
N SER A 19 18.54 6.17 -67.66
CA SER A 19 18.72 7.65 -67.65
C SER A 19 17.55 8.58 -68.05
N GLY A 20 17.33 9.77 -67.46
CA GLY A 20 17.99 10.50 -66.39
C GLY A 20 17.47 11.96 -66.25
N ARG A 21 17.97 12.65 -65.20
CA ARG A 21 17.94 14.12 -64.86
C ARG A 21 16.61 14.68 -64.32
N ARG A 22 16.47 15.28 -63.11
CA ARG A 22 17.22 16.25 -62.26
C ARG A 22 16.83 17.73 -62.51
N ALA A 23 16.19 18.36 -61.51
CA ALA A 23 16.22 19.79 -61.11
C ALA A 23 15.59 19.84 -59.69
N SER A 24 16.26 20.19 -58.59
CA SER A 24 16.95 21.41 -58.15
C SER A 24 16.06 22.63 -57.98
N TRP A 25 15.83 23.03 -56.72
CA TRP A 25 15.58 24.41 -56.28
C TRP A 25 16.31 24.63 -54.96
N GLU A 26 17.24 25.58 -54.97
CA GLU A 26 17.90 26.19 -53.81
C GLU A 26 17.18 27.50 -53.44
N GLY A 27 17.21 27.85 -52.16
CA GLY A 27 16.89 29.17 -51.62
C GLY A 27 17.40 29.26 -50.18
N ARG A 28 18.35 30.16 -49.94
CA ARG A 28 19.25 30.27 -48.77
C ARG A 28 18.84 31.45 -47.87
N THR A 29 19.06 31.36 -46.56
CA THR A 29 19.40 32.45 -45.60
C THR A 29 19.72 31.78 -44.25
N GLU A 30 20.99 31.56 -43.90
CA GLU A 30 21.94 32.43 -43.15
C GLU A 30 21.68 32.56 -41.63
N MET A 31 22.64 32.01 -40.88
CA MET A 31 23.20 32.35 -39.56
C MET A 31 22.26 32.58 -38.36
N ASP A 32 22.38 31.71 -37.34
CA ASP A 32 23.18 32.02 -36.14
C ASP A 32 23.58 30.72 -35.43
N GLU A 33 24.90 30.51 -35.36
CA GLU A 33 25.57 29.55 -34.49
C GLU A 33 25.69 30.18 -33.10
N GLU A 34 25.16 29.53 -32.08
CA GLU A 34 25.57 29.77 -30.69
C GLU A 34 26.07 28.44 -30.12
N GLU A 35 27.40 28.30 -30.13
CA GLU A 35 28.14 27.31 -29.37
C GLU A 35 27.97 27.58 -27.87
N SER A 36 27.67 26.54 -27.08
CA SER A 36 28.01 26.55 -25.66
C SER A 36 28.47 25.15 -25.22
N GLU A 37 29.80 25.02 -25.21
CA GLU A 37 30.65 24.23 -24.30
C GLU A 37 30.14 22.90 -23.74
N VAL A 38 30.74 21.83 -24.26
CA VAL A 38 31.07 20.61 -23.53
C VAL A 38 32.07 20.97 -22.43
N GLN A 39 31.72 20.76 -21.16
CA GLN A 39 32.69 20.70 -20.07
C GLN A 39 32.50 19.42 -19.24
N ASP A 40 33.65 18.82 -18.97
CA ASP A 40 33.92 17.50 -18.39
C ASP A 40 33.23 17.19 -17.05
N GLU A 41 32.99 15.89 -16.87
CA GLU A 41 32.79 15.23 -15.57
C GLU A 41 33.86 15.63 -14.54
N PRO A 42 33.47 15.67 -13.25
CA PRO A 42 34.37 15.11 -12.24
C PRO A 42 33.64 14.13 -11.31
N GLN A 43 34.14 12.89 -11.31
CA GLN A 43 34.01 11.98 -10.18
C GLN A 43 34.67 12.61 -8.94
N ALA A 44 33.93 12.78 -7.84
CA ALA A 44 34.35 12.38 -6.48
C ALA A 44 33.44 12.89 -5.33
N ARG A 45 33.08 11.92 -4.47
CA ARG A 45 32.97 12.01 -2.99
C ARG A 45 31.78 12.75 -2.38
N THR A 46 30.75 11.97 -2.06
CA THR A 46 29.76 12.28 -1.01
C THR A 46 30.41 12.22 0.37
N ARG A 47 30.63 13.39 0.97
CA ARG A 47 31.02 13.57 2.38
C ARG A 47 29.75 13.83 3.19
N TRP A 48 29.44 12.96 4.14
CA TRP A 48 28.36 13.16 5.11
C TRP A 48 28.74 14.32 6.05
N VAL A 49 28.01 15.43 5.99
CA VAL A 49 28.09 16.53 6.97
C VAL A 49 26.91 16.38 7.93
N CYS A 50 27.22 16.03 9.17
CA CYS A 50 26.26 15.93 10.26
C CYS A 50 26.00 17.34 10.82
N GLY A 51 24.82 17.90 10.52
CA GLY A 51 24.35 19.17 11.08
C GLY A 51 23.83 18.99 12.50
N ARG A 52 24.58 19.50 13.48
CA ARG A 52 24.12 19.70 14.86
C ARG A 52 23.16 20.88 14.92
N LEU A 53 21.96 20.66 15.44
CA LEU A 53 21.14 21.71 16.04
C LEU A 53 21.41 21.70 17.55
N GLY A 54 21.96 22.80 18.06
CA GLY A 54 22.09 23.09 19.48
C GLY A 54 20.81 23.72 20.02
N GLY A 55 20.54 23.48 21.30
CA GLY A 55 19.46 24.14 22.04
C GLY A 55 19.29 23.65 23.47
N VAL A 56 20.18 24.14 24.35
CA VAL A 56 19.98 24.54 25.76
C VAL A 56 19.47 23.49 26.79
N LEU A 57 20.37 23.10 27.71
CA LEU A 57 20.04 22.69 29.09
C LEU A 57 20.88 23.53 30.08
N PRO A 58 20.37 23.89 31.26
CA PRO A 58 21.09 24.76 32.19
C PRO A 58 22.16 24.04 33.02
N SER A 59 23.15 24.86 33.37
CA SER A 59 24.39 24.60 34.09
C SER A 59 24.21 24.18 35.55
N VAL A 60 24.96 23.16 35.99
CA VAL A 60 25.38 23.01 37.40
C VAL A 60 26.87 22.66 37.45
N ARG A 61 27.57 23.37 38.32
CA ARG A 61 29.03 23.54 38.41
C ARG A 61 29.80 22.31 38.92
N ARG A 62 31.04 22.20 38.41
CA ARG A 62 32.19 21.43 38.93
C ARG A 62 32.51 21.75 40.40
N ALA A 63 33.08 20.78 41.13
CA ALA A 63 34.49 20.77 41.54
C ALA A 63 34.81 19.63 42.53
N GLY A 64 36.06 19.12 42.48
CA GLY A 64 36.71 18.52 43.64
C GLY A 64 37.34 17.15 43.41
N ALA A 65 38.62 17.14 43.01
CA ALA A 65 39.49 15.99 43.17
C ALA A 65 40.02 15.92 44.62
N GLY A 66 40.14 14.72 45.19
CA GLY A 66 40.76 14.47 46.49
C GLY A 66 40.96 12.97 46.71
N GLY A 67 42.21 12.56 46.91
CA GLY A 67 42.66 11.17 46.92
C GLY A 67 42.33 10.36 48.17
N GLY A 68 42.85 9.11 48.19
CA GLY A 68 42.91 8.31 49.41
C GLY A 68 42.91 6.80 49.16
N LEU A 69 44.01 6.15 49.55
CA LEU A 69 44.26 4.70 49.61
C LEU A 69 43.13 3.90 50.30
N GLY A 70 42.92 2.65 49.85
CA GLY A 70 42.20 1.64 50.64
C GLY A 70 42.14 0.28 49.96
N ARG A 71 42.81 -0.72 50.54
CA ARG A 71 42.92 -2.12 50.10
C ARG A 71 41.64 -2.95 50.34
N LEU A 72 41.50 -3.99 49.51
CA LEU A 72 40.90 -5.33 49.74
C LEU A 72 39.36 -5.46 49.85
N GLY A 73 38.83 -6.43 49.08
CA GLY A 73 37.55 -7.09 49.38
C GLY A 73 36.85 -7.65 48.16
N ALA A 74 37.08 -8.94 47.86
CA ALA A 74 36.20 -9.71 46.98
C ALA A 74 34.81 -9.85 47.64
N GLY A 75 33.75 -9.60 46.88
CA GLY A 75 32.37 -9.70 47.38
C GLY A 75 31.35 -9.68 46.25
N SER A 76 30.79 -10.85 45.99
CA SER A 76 29.62 -11.10 45.14
C SER A 76 28.37 -10.35 45.63
N SER A 77 27.68 -9.64 44.73
CA SER A 77 26.23 -9.37 44.73
C SER A 77 25.90 -8.77 43.36
N GLY A 78 24.95 -9.26 42.57
CA GLY A 78 23.54 -9.44 42.89
C GLY A 78 22.75 -8.55 41.93
N TRP A 79 22.75 -8.87 40.63
CA TRP A 79 21.83 -8.23 39.68
C TRP A 79 20.48 -8.95 39.74
N SER A 80 19.52 -8.30 40.38
CA SER A 80 18.10 -8.62 40.32
C SER A 80 17.64 -8.57 38.85
N ARG A 81 17.41 -9.75 38.27
CA ARG A 81 16.74 -9.88 36.97
C ARG A 81 15.23 -9.71 37.19
N SER A 82 14.70 -8.58 36.73
CA SER A 82 13.28 -8.49 36.39
C SER A 82 12.92 -9.59 35.38
N PRO A 83 11.75 -10.27 35.48
CA PRO A 83 11.43 -11.37 34.58
C PRO A 83 11.30 -10.87 33.14
N SER A 84 12.08 -11.45 32.23
CA SER A 84 12.01 -11.15 30.80
C SER A 84 10.67 -11.59 30.20
N TYR A 85 10.21 -10.86 29.20
CA TYR A 85 9.01 -11.12 28.38
C TYR A 85 8.84 -12.59 27.93
N PHE A 86 9.93 -13.35 27.84
CA PHE A 86 9.96 -14.76 27.44
C PHE A 86 9.33 -15.73 28.47
N SER A 87 9.36 -15.43 29.77
CA SER A 87 8.78 -16.33 30.78
C SER A 87 7.25 -16.44 30.67
N VAL A 88 6.58 -15.40 30.15
CA VAL A 88 5.11 -15.38 30.05
C VAL A 88 4.60 -16.13 28.81
N VAL A 89 5.37 -16.14 27.71
CA VAL A 89 5.08 -16.98 26.53
C VAL A 89 5.24 -18.46 26.88
N LEU A 90 6.26 -18.79 27.68
CA LEU A 90 6.42 -20.14 28.22
C LEU A 90 5.27 -20.52 29.17
N LEU A 91 4.81 -19.62 30.05
CA LEU A 91 3.87 -19.95 31.13
C LEU A 91 2.49 -20.48 30.67
N ARG A 92 2.06 -20.23 29.43
CA ARG A 92 0.86 -20.88 28.85
C ARG A 92 1.17 -22.12 28.01
N LEU A 93 2.41 -22.25 27.52
CA LEU A 93 2.92 -23.47 26.88
C LEU A 93 3.35 -24.53 27.91
N THR A 94 3.49 -24.17 29.18
CA THR A 94 3.92 -25.06 30.28
C THR A 94 2.87 -25.24 31.38
N CYS A 95 1.58 -25.00 31.10
CA CYS A 95 0.53 -25.25 32.09
C CYS A 95 0.53 -26.74 32.50
N PRO A 96 0.79 -27.11 33.78
CA PRO A 96 1.03 -28.50 34.17
C PRO A 96 -0.23 -29.38 34.23
N MET A 97 -1.39 -28.86 33.81
CA MET A 97 -2.68 -29.54 33.91
C MET A 97 -3.16 -30.17 32.59
N CYS A 98 -2.38 -30.04 31.50
CA CYS A 98 -2.60 -30.80 30.27
C CYS A 98 -1.38 -31.72 30.07
N GLY A 99 -1.61 -33.03 30.07
CA GLY A 99 -0.58 -34.07 30.10
C GLY A 99 0.56 -33.85 29.09
N LEU A 100 1.78 -34.07 29.58
CA LEU A 100 3.09 -33.95 28.94
C LEU A 100 3.34 -34.85 27.70
N SER A 101 2.31 -35.39 27.05
CA SER A 101 2.45 -36.22 25.83
C SER A 101 1.97 -35.56 24.54
N ALA A 102 1.42 -34.34 24.58
CA ALA A 102 0.92 -33.61 23.40
C ALA A 102 1.94 -32.64 22.79
N PHE A 103 3.21 -32.72 23.19
CA PHE A 103 4.26 -31.90 22.61
C PHE A 103 4.64 -32.46 21.23
N LEU A 104 4.50 -31.61 20.20
CA LEU A 104 5.13 -31.70 18.87
C LEU A 104 4.31 -32.31 17.73
N SER A 105 3.05 -31.90 17.60
CA SER A 105 2.50 -31.61 16.27
C SER A 105 1.84 -30.24 16.30
N PRO A 106 2.22 -29.26 15.47
CA PRO A 106 1.56 -27.96 15.41
C PRO A 106 0.05 -28.08 15.14
N GLN A 107 -0.40 -29.19 14.55
CA GLN A 107 -1.81 -29.53 14.36
C GLN A 107 -2.60 -29.61 15.68
N SER A 108 -1.96 -30.03 16.78
CA SER A 108 -2.63 -30.21 18.09
C SER A 108 -2.90 -28.91 18.84
N HIS A 109 -2.10 -27.87 18.61
CA HIS A 109 -2.19 -26.58 19.34
C HIS A 109 -2.89 -25.48 18.53
N VAL A 110 -2.76 -25.52 17.20
CA VAL A 110 -3.35 -24.51 16.32
C VAL A 110 -4.79 -24.89 15.92
N GLY A 111 -5.10 -26.17 15.81
CA GLY A 111 -6.40 -26.65 15.33
C GLY A 111 -6.72 -26.07 13.93
N GLU A 112 -7.98 -25.67 13.73
CA GLU A 112 -8.45 -25.07 12.46
C GLU A 112 -8.08 -23.58 12.32
N ALA A 113 -7.31 -23.01 13.26
CA ALA A 113 -6.98 -21.59 13.23
C ALA A 113 -6.01 -21.23 12.09
N LEU A 114 -5.22 -22.18 11.58
CA LEU A 114 -4.36 -22.00 10.40
C LEU A 114 -4.75 -22.99 9.29
N PRO A 115 -4.61 -22.61 8.01
CA PRO A 115 -4.72 -23.55 6.91
C PRO A 115 -3.66 -24.67 7.00
N PRO A 116 -3.99 -25.92 6.60
CA PRO A 116 -3.06 -27.06 6.64
C PRO A 116 -1.73 -26.79 5.93
N GLU A 117 -1.76 -26.08 4.81
CA GLU A 117 -0.59 -25.71 4.00
C GLU A 117 0.38 -24.86 4.81
N MET A 118 -0.14 -23.85 5.53
CA MET A 118 0.67 -22.97 6.37
C MET A 118 1.21 -23.70 7.61
N VAL A 119 0.43 -24.61 8.19
CA VAL A 119 0.90 -25.47 9.30
C VAL A 119 2.09 -26.32 8.84
N THR A 120 2.00 -26.94 7.67
CA THR A 120 3.08 -27.73 7.08
C THR A 120 4.32 -26.88 6.81
N ARG A 121 4.15 -25.69 6.22
CA ARG A 121 5.27 -24.76 5.95
C ARG A 121 5.97 -24.32 7.22
N LEU A 122 5.22 -23.93 8.26
CA LEU A 122 5.78 -23.56 9.56
C LEU A 122 6.53 -24.73 10.19
N PHE A 123 5.96 -25.94 10.14
CA PHE A 123 6.60 -27.14 10.68
C PHE A 123 7.92 -27.45 9.98
N GLU A 124 7.91 -27.55 8.65
CA GLU A 124 9.10 -27.86 7.86
C GLU A 124 10.14 -26.72 7.92
N GLY A 125 9.69 -25.47 7.91
CA GLY A 125 10.55 -24.31 8.07
C GLY A 125 11.30 -24.32 9.40
N MET A 126 10.61 -24.63 10.50
CA MET A 126 11.23 -24.77 11.83
C MET A 126 12.15 -25.99 11.93
N ARG A 127 11.82 -27.09 11.24
CA ARG A 127 12.64 -28.31 11.22
C ARG A 127 13.96 -28.09 10.48
N ARG A 128 13.93 -27.35 9.37
CA ARG A 128 15.09 -27.07 8.50
C ARG A 128 15.93 -25.89 8.96
N ALA A 129 15.34 -24.92 9.64
CA ALA A 129 16.06 -23.81 10.25
C ALA A 129 16.80 -24.30 11.52
N ASP A 130 17.84 -25.12 11.37
CA ASP A 130 18.80 -25.43 12.43
C ASP A 130 20.03 -24.49 12.34
N PRO A 131 20.08 -23.38 13.10
CA PRO A 131 21.22 -22.49 13.13
C PRO A 131 22.43 -23.06 13.90
N THR A 132 22.29 -24.17 14.62
CA THR A 132 23.35 -24.71 15.48
C THR A 132 24.21 -25.78 14.79
N GLY A 133 23.73 -26.35 13.68
CA GLY A 133 24.38 -27.47 12.98
C GLY A 133 24.55 -28.72 13.83
N LYS A 134 23.89 -28.77 15.00
CA LYS A 134 24.00 -29.87 15.98
C LYS A 134 22.82 -30.84 15.91
N ALA A 135 21.78 -30.54 15.13
CA ALA A 135 20.68 -31.48 14.94
C ALA A 135 21.18 -32.68 14.12
N THR A 136 21.41 -33.79 14.81
CA THR A 136 21.76 -35.06 14.20
C THR A 136 20.52 -35.73 13.60
N GLY A 137 20.37 -35.59 12.28
CA GLY A 137 19.39 -36.31 11.47
C GLY A 137 17.99 -35.71 11.43
N PRO A 138 17.12 -36.17 10.51
CA PRO A 138 15.74 -35.72 10.41
C PRO A 138 14.93 -36.25 11.60
N SER A 139 14.97 -35.56 12.74
CA SER A 139 14.03 -35.84 13.81
C SER A 139 12.62 -35.51 13.32
N ALA A 140 11.67 -36.44 13.48
CA ALA A 140 10.26 -36.23 13.15
C ALA A 140 9.55 -35.18 14.04
N ARG A 141 10.31 -34.48 14.90
CA ARG A 141 9.84 -33.57 15.93
C ARG A 141 10.73 -32.33 15.97
N ILE A 142 10.13 -31.18 16.22
CA ILE A 142 10.81 -29.88 16.38
C ILE A 142 11.24 -29.74 17.85
N SER A 143 12.51 -29.43 18.13
CA SER A 143 12.95 -29.19 19.51
C SER A 143 12.39 -27.86 20.06
N GLN A 144 12.35 -27.72 21.39
CA GLN A 144 11.96 -26.44 22.01
C GLN A 144 12.88 -25.29 21.58
N GLU A 145 14.16 -25.58 21.36
CA GLU A 145 15.16 -24.61 20.90
C GLU A 145 14.87 -24.16 19.45
N GLN A 146 14.64 -25.11 18.55
CA GLN A 146 14.27 -24.82 17.15
C GLN A 146 13.01 -23.99 17.04
N PHE A 147 11.97 -24.36 17.81
CA PHE A 147 10.72 -23.59 17.87
C PHE A 147 10.97 -22.18 18.37
N THR A 148 11.69 -22.03 19.48
CA THR A 148 11.92 -20.71 20.12
C THR A 148 12.75 -19.79 19.23
N LEU A 149 13.81 -20.31 18.60
CA LEU A 149 14.67 -19.54 17.70
C LEU A 149 13.90 -19.10 16.45
N SER A 150 13.22 -20.03 15.79
CA SER A 150 12.42 -19.74 14.59
C SER A 150 11.34 -18.69 14.90
N MET A 151 10.63 -18.85 16.01
CA MET A 151 9.61 -17.89 16.44
C MET A 151 10.18 -16.50 16.74
N SER A 152 11.38 -16.43 17.33
CA SER A 152 12.08 -15.17 17.57
C SER A 152 12.41 -14.45 16.25
N HIS A 153 12.99 -15.16 15.28
CA HIS A 153 13.30 -14.62 13.95
C HIS A 153 12.04 -14.15 13.23
N LEU A 154 11.01 -15.00 13.18
CA LEU A 154 9.76 -14.71 12.48
C LEU A 154 8.99 -13.51 13.05
N LEU A 155 8.96 -13.34 14.37
CA LEU A 155 8.21 -12.25 15.00
C LEU A 155 9.01 -10.95 15.16
N ARG A 156 10.29 -11.03 15.54
CA ARG A 156 11.10 -9.87 15.92
C ARG A 156 12.42 -9.72 15.19
N GLY A 157 12.81 -10.74 14.41
CA GLY A 157 14.09 -10.72 13.73
C GLY A 157 14.19 -9.70 12.60
N SER A 158 15.42 -9.41 12.20
CA SER A 158 15.76 -8.61 11.02
C SER A 158 15.31 -9.28 9.72
N SER A 159 15.40 -8.58 8.58
CA SER A 159 15.16 -9.20 7.27
C SER A 159 16.10 -10.38 7.02
N GLU A 160 17.33 -10.32 7.52
CA GLU A 160 18.36 -11.37 7.42
C GLU A 160 17.97 -12.64 8.22
N GLU A 161 17.42 -12.45 9.43
CA GLU A 161 16.98 -13.55 10.30
C GLU A 161 15.66 -14.15 9.80
N LYS A 162 14.74 -13.31 9.30
CA LYS A 162 13.47 -13.75 8.69
C LYS A 162 13.70 -14.52 7.40
N SER A 163 14.64 -14.08 6.54
CA SER A 163 14.90 -14.72 5.25
C SER A 163 15.33 -16.18 5.42
N LEU A 164 16.09 -16.51 6.47
CA LEU A 164 16.47 -17.90 6.79
C LEU A 164 15.24 -18.80 6.96
N VAL A 165 14.30 -18.37 7.81
CA VAL A 165 13.13 -19.19 8.13
C VAL A 165 12.15 -19.19 6.96
N ILE A 166 11.94 -18.05 6.29
CA ILE A 166 11.04 -17.95 5.14
C ILE A 166 11.51 -18.82 3.97
N LEU A 167 12.82 -18.83 3.67
CA LEU A 167 13.37 -19.69 2.63
C LEU A 167 13.14 -21.18 2.95
N ALA A 168 13.35 -21.57 4.21
CA ALA A 168 13.08 -22.93 4.68
C ALA A 168 11.58 -23.31 4.64
N MET A 169 10.69 -22.34 4.88
CA MET A 169 9.23 -22.51 4.73
C MET A 169 8.78 -22.58 3.26
N ALA A 170 9.52 -21.94 2.35
CA ALA A 170 9.21 -21.91 0.93
C ALA A 170 9.63 -23.20 0.22
N ALA A 171 10.85 -23.68 0.49
CA ALA A 171 11.47 -24.82 -0.18
C ALA A 171 10.64 -26.11 -0.04
N ALA A 172 10.42 -26.84 -1.15
CA ALA A 172 9.81 -28.16 -1.08
C ALA A 172 10.81 -29.23 -0.59
N THR A 173 12.09 -29.06 -0.90
CA THR A 173 13.17 -30.01 -0.56
C THR A 173 14.24 -29.35 0.30
N ASP A 174 15.27 -30.10 0.71
CA ASP A 174 16.40 -29.56 1.51
C ASP A 174 17.43 -28.79 0.64
N GLY A 175 17.09 -28.50 -0.63
CA GLY A 175 17.89 -27.70 -1.58
C GLY A 175 17.52 -26.21 -1.60
N PRO A 176 18.09 -25.42 -2.53
CA PRO A 176 17.72 -24.01 -2.72
C PRO A 176 16.24 -23.92 -3.14
N ALA A 177 15.53 -22.91 -2.62
CA ALA A 177 14.14 -22.73 -2.99
C ALA A 177 14.05 -22.07 -4.37
N GLU A 178 13.21 -22.60 -5.25
CA GLU A 178 12.97 -21.99 -6.56
C GLU A 178 12.02 -20.79 -6.43
N ALA A 179 12.11 -19.84 -7.38
CA ALA A 179 11.23 -18.68 -7.41
C ALA A 179 9.72 -19.05 -7.46
N ARG A 180 9.35 -20.16 -8.12
CA ARG A 180 7.98 -20.73 -8.07
C ARG A 180 7.52 -21.10 -6.66
N GLU A 181 8.44 -21.59 -5.83
CA GLU A 181 8.14 -22.04 -4.47
C GLU A 181 7.94 -20.85 -3.54
N VAL A 182 8.73 -19.78 -3.75
CA VAL A 182 8.56 -18.49 -3.08
C VAL A 182 7.23 -17.82 -3.46
N LEU A 183 6.84 -17.88 -4.74
CA LEU A 183 5.52 -17.40 -5.19
C LEU A 183 4.40 -18.19 -4.50
N ARG A 184 4.47 -19.52 -4.51
CA ARG A 184 3.48 -20.38 -3.84
C ARG A 184 3.42 -20.14 -2.32
N PHE A 185 4.57 -19.95 -1.68
CA PHE A 185 4.64 -19.53 -0.28
C PHE A 185 3.89 -18.22 -0.05
N THR A 186 4.07 -17.25 -0.96
CA THR A 186 3.42 -15.94 -0.87
C THR A 186 1.90 -16.06 -1.05
N GLU A 187 1.43 -16.90 -1.96
CA GLU A 187 0.00 -17.22 -2.13
C GLU A 187 -0.59 -17.85 -0.86
N ASP A 188 0.07 -18.87 -0.31
CA ASP A 188 -0.35 -19.54 0.92
C ASP A 188 -0.35 -18.57 2.12
N LEU A 189 0.62 -17.66 2.18
CA LEU A 189 0.70 -16.61 3.20
C LEU A 189 -0.47 -15.63 3.10
N VAL A 190 -0.73 -15.10 1.92
CA VAL A 190 -1.84 -14.15 1.68
C VAL A 190 -3.19 -14.83 1.97
N GLY A 191 -3.38 -16.07 1.51
CA GLY A 191 -4.58 -16.86 1.83
C GLY A 191 -4.74 -17.10 3.34
N SER A 192 -3.64 -17.38 4.03
CA SER A 192 -3.64 -17.58 5.49
C SER A 192 -4.03 -16.33 6.26
N VAL A 193 -3.67 -15.12 5.78
CA VAL A 193 -4.11 -13.86 6.40
C VAL A 193 -5.64 -13.76 6.38
N VAL A 194 -6.28 -14.03 5.24
CA VAL A 194 -7.74 -14.01 5.13
C VAL A 194 -8.36 -15.06 6.06
N HIS A 195 -7.80 -16.27 6.07
CA HIS A 195 -8.28 -17.37 6.91
C HIS A 195 -8.24 -17.02 8.40
N VAL A 196 -7.09 -16.58 8.93
CA VAL A 196 -6.94 -16.30 10.37
C VAL A 196 -7.83 -15.16 10.82
N LEU A 197 -7.96 -14.11 10.00
CA LEU A 197 -8.78 -12.95 10.35
C LEU A 197 -10.27 -13.30 10.33
N HIS A 198 -10.70 -14.13 9.38
CA HIS A 198 -12.06 -14.65 9.35
C HIS A 198 -12.33 -15.59 10.54
N TYR A 199 -11.45 -16.56 10.80
CA TYR A 199 -11.56 -17.51 11.90
C TYR A 199 -11.62 -16.81 13.28
N ARG A 200 -10.87 -15.73 13.45
CA ARG A 200 -10.86 -14.92 14.68
C ARG A 200 -11.95 -13.85 14.74
N GLN A 201 -12.75 -13.69 13.69
CA GLN A 201 -13.77 -12.64 13.55
C GLN A 201 -13.19 -11.21 13.60
N GLU A 202 -11.94 -11.04 13.17
CA GLU A 202 -11.18 -9.78 13.19
C GLU A 202 -11.23 -9.03 11.85
N LEU A 203 -12.34 -9.18 11.12
CA LEU A 203 -12.55 -8.54 9.82
C LEU A 203 -12.93 -7.06 9.91
N ARG A 204 -13.21 -6.55 11.12
CA ARG A 204 -13.50 -5.13 11.41
C ARG A 204 -14.55 -4.48 10.48
N GLY A 205 -15.57 -5.26 10.12
CA GLY A 205 -16.67 -4.83 9.24
C GLY A 205 -16.41 -5.02 7.74
N TRP A 206 -15.20 -5.40 7.35
CA TRP A 206 -14.86 -5.72 5.97
C TRP A 206 -15.25 -7.15 5.64
N THR A 207 -16.31 -7.30 4.85
CA THR A 207 -16.70 -8.60 4.29
C THR A 207 -17.09 -8.37 2.85
N GLN A 208 -16.58 -9.20 1.95
CA GLN A 208 -17.05 -9.21 0.57
C GLN A 208 -17.15 -10.66 0.07
N LYS A 209 -18.26 -10.93 -0.61
CA LYS A 209 -18.51 -12.15 -1.36
C LYS A 209 -17.77 -12.02 -2.68
N GLN A 210 -16.92 -13.00 -3.04
CA GLN A 210 -16.17 -12.99 -4.30
C GLN A 210 -17.12 -12.70 -5.47
N ALA A 211 -16.79 -11.69 -6.28
CA ALA A 211 -17.43 -11.49 -7.56
C ALA A 211 -17.03 -12.67 -8.47
N SER A 212 -18.00 -13.33 -9.08
CA SER A 212 -17.76 -14.44 -9.99
C SER A 212 -16.93 -13.97 -11.19
N GLY A 213 -15.73 -14.53 -11.37
CA GLY A 213 -14.94 -14.38 -12.60
C GLY A 213 -13.67 -13.53 -12.53
N SER A 214 -13.33 -12.89 -11.41
CA SER A 214 -12.02 -12.26 -11.23
C SER A 214 -10.95 -13.28 -10.80
N PRO A 215 -9.66 -13.11 -11.16
CA PRO A 215 -8.60 -13.94 -10.59
C PRO A 215 -8.67 -13.83 -9.06
N PRO A 216 -8.48 -14.94 -8.32
CA PRO A 216 -8.52 -14.94 -6.86
C PRO A 216 -7.70 -13.77 -6.32
N ARG A 217 -8.31 -12.87 -5.54
CA ARG A 217 -7.64 -11.70 -4.97
C ARG A 217 -6.31 -12.04 -4.29
N VAL A 218 -6.25 -13.23 -3.69
CA VAL A 218 -5.04 -13.84 -3.11
C VAL A 218 -3.90 -13.88 -4.13
N GLN A 219 -4.14 -14.39 -5.33
CA GLN A 219 -3.14 -14.49 -6.40
C GLN A 219 -2.71 -13.10 -6.89
N ALA A 220 -3.65 -12.16 -7.05
CA ALA A 220 -3.33 -10.81 -7.49
C ALA A 220 -2.39 -10.08 -6.49
N LEU A 221 -2.68 -10.18 -5.19
CA LEU A 221 -1.83 -9.59 -4.16
C LEU A 221 -0.51 -10.35 -4.02
N ALA A 222 -0.53 -11.69 -4.07
CA ALA A 222 0.69 -12.49 -3.99
C ALA A 222 1.63 -12.20 -5.18
N ALA A 223 1.09 -12.08 -6.40
CA ALA A 223 1.84 -11.70 -7.59
C ALA A 223 2.43 -10.29 -7.46
N GLN A 224 1.69 -9.33 -6.89
CA GLN A 224 2.22 -8.00 -6.60
C GLN A 224 3.39 -8.08 -5.62
N LEU A 225 3.20 -8.72 -4.48
CA LEU A 225 4.25 -8.83 -3.46
C LEU A 225 5.48 -9.53 -4.02
N PHE A 226 5.28 -10.59 -4.81
CA PHE A 226 6.32 -11.33 -5.50
C PHE A 226 7.01 -10.51 -6.60
N SER A 227 6.33 -9.57 -7.26
CA SER A 227 6.96 -8.73 -8.29
C SER A 227 8.08 -7.83 -7.75
N GLU A 228 8.12 -7.61 -6.44
CA GLU A 228 9.21 -6.93 -5.74
C GLU A 228 10.43 -7.84 -5.49
N LEU A 229 10.31 -9.15 -5.72
CA LEU A 229 11.45 -10.08 -5.77
C LEU A 229 12.22 -9.80 -7.06
N LYS A 230 13.46 -9.33 -6.92
CA LYS A 230 14.38 -9.06 -8.03
C LYS A 230 15.57 -9.99 -7.89
N LEU A 231 15.96 -10.61 -9.00
CA LEU A 231 17.19 -11.39 -9.08
C LEU A 231 18.41 -10.47 -9.24
N GLN A 232 19.61 -11.05 -9.15
CA GLN A 232 20.89 -10.32 -9.12
C GLN A 232 21.09 -9.36 -10.33
N ASP A 233 20.42 -9.59 -11.46
CA ASP A 233 20.48 -8.71 -12.64
C ASP A 233 19.54 -7.49 -12.58
N GLY A 234 18.79 -7.27 -11.49
CA GLY A 234 17.90 -6.11 -11.32
C GLY A 234 16.61 -6.12 -12.17
N GLU A 235 16.51 -7.06 -13.11
CA GLU A 235 15.37 -7.29 -13.99
C GLU A 235 14.15 -7.85 -13.22
N LYS A 236 12.98 -7.19 -13.37
CA LYS A 236 11.70 -7.67 -12.82
C LYS A 236 11.39 -9.08 -13.34
N LEU A 237 10.80 -9.95 -12.53
CA LEU A 237 10.43 -11.34 -12.88
C LEU A 237 9.02 -11.46 -13.50
N PRO A 238 8.87 -11.44 -14.84
CA PRO A 238 7.69 -12.08 -15.43
C PRO A 238 8.07 -13.01 -16.58
N GLY A 239 7.92 -14.32 -16.37
CA GLY A 239 8.06 -15.34 -17.42
C GLY A 239 8.14 -16.76 -16.83
N PRO A 240 7.52 -17.78 -17.46
CA PRO A 240 7.51 -19.16 -16.93
C PRO A 240 8.91 -19.74 -16.68
N GLN A 241 9.86 -19.43 -17.57
CA GLN A 241 11.26 -19.89 -17.48
C GLN A 241 12.05 -19.24 -16.35
N ARG A 242 11.59 -18.09 -15.84
CA ARG A 242 12.27 -17.37 -14.74
C ARG A 242 11.72 -17.75 -13.37
N LEU A 243 10.71 -18.63 -13.31
CA LEU A 243 10.22 -19.21 -12.06
C LEU A 243 11.04 -20.43 -11.61
N ASP A 244 11.92 -20.94 -12.48
CA ASP A 244 12.86 -22.05 -12.24
C ASP A 244 14.20 -21.60 -11.63
N CYS A 245 14.41 -20.29 -11.39
CA CYS A 245 15.67 -19.83 -10.83
C CYS A 245 15.73 -20.02 -9.31
N ASP A 246 16.89 -20.41 -8.81
CA ASP A 246 17.16 -20.53 -7.39
C ASP A 246 17.10 -19.15 -6.70
N CYS A 247 16.38 -19.09 -5.59
CA CYS A 247 16.35 -17.96 -4.68
C CYS A 247 17.30 -18.24 -3.53
N ASP A 248 18.42 -17.51 -3.49
CA ASP A 248 19.31 -17.53 -2.34
C ASP A 248 18.76 -16.65 -1.20
N ARG A 249 19.44 -16.73 -0.05
CA ARG A 249 19.08 -15.95 1.14
C ARG A 249 19.11 -14.44 0.89
N ALA A 250 20.07 -13.94 0.12
CA ALA A 250 20.25 -12.51 -0.13
C ALA A 250 19.10 -11.95 -0.98
N VAL A 251 18.63 -12.73 -1.95
CA VAL A 251 17.47 -12.40 -2.77
C VAL A 251 16.21 -12.26 -1.91
N VAL A 252 15.94 -13.23 -1.01
CA VAL A 252 14.79 -13.19 -0.10
C VAL A 252 14.90 -12.06 0.92
N GLU A 253 16.08 -11.82 1.48
CA GLU A 253 16.32 -10.70 2.40
C GLU A 253 16.03 -9.34 1.74
N ALA A 254 16.58 -9.12 0.55
CA ALA A 254 16.35 -7.89 -0.20
C ALA A 254 14.88 -7.73 -0.61
N TRP A 255 14.19 -8.84 -0.90
CA TRP A 255 12.75 -8.84 -1.14
C TRP A 255 11.95 -8.44 0.09
N LEU A 256 12.25 -8.98 1.27
CA LEU A 256 11.56 -8.58 2.52
C LEU A 256 11.74 -7.10 2.86
N PHE A 257 12.88 -6.50 2.47
CA PHE A 257 13.09 -5.07 2.60
C PHE A 257 12.19 -4.25 1.65
N ARG A 258 12.04 -4.70 0.40
CA ARG A 258 11.18 -4.03 -0.61
C ARG A 258 9.69 -4.28 -0.40
N ALA A 259 9.32 -5.45 0.14
CA ALA A 259 7.95 -5.89 0.39
C ALA A 259 7.71 -6.12 1.90
N PRO A 260 7.69 -5.06 2.74
CA PRO A 260 7.50 -5.19 4.19
C PRO A 260 6.15 -5.82 4.59
N HIS A 261 5.19 -5.86 3.66
CA HIS A 261 3.90 -6.53 3.82
C HIS A 261 4.05 -8.03 4.07
N VAL A 262 5.04 -8.69 3.47
CA VAL A 262 5.29 -10.13 3.68
C VAL A 262 5.58 -10.40 5.16
N ALA A 263 6.46 -9.60 5.76
CA ALA A 263 6.76 -9.71 7.19
C ALA A 263 5.55 -9.37 8.07
N THR A 264 4.76 -8.38 7.66
CA THR A 264 3.53 -7.98 8.37
C THR A 264 2.49 -9.09 8.35
N PHE A 265 2.24 -9.69 7.19
CA PHE A 265 1.31 -10.80 7.00
C PHE A 265 1.73 -12.04 7.78
N LEU A 266 3.03 -12.34 7.78
CA LEU A 266 3.57 -13.44 8.57
C LEU A 266 3.37 -13.21 10.07
N SER A 267 3.59 -11.98 10.54
CA SER A 267 3.29 -11.59 11.91
C SER A 267 1.81 -11.78 12.26
N VAL A 268 0.89 -11.38 11.36
CA VAL A 268 -0.57 -11.58 11.53
C VAL A 268 -0.90 -13.07 11.64
N VAL A 269 -0.43 -13.87 10.68
CA VAL A 269 -0.70 -15.31 10.62
C VAL A 269 -0.22 -16.00 11.89
N ILE A 270 0.98 -15.69 12.38
CA ILE A 270 1.50 -16.33 13.58
C ILE A 270 0.78 -15.83 14.84
N HIS A 271 0.62 -14.51 15.02
CA HIS A 271 -0.06 -13.98 16.20
C HIS A 271 -1.50 -14.48 16.32
N GLN A 272 -2.23 -14.51 15.20
CA GLN A 272 -3.63 -14.93 15.18
C GLN A 272 -3.79 -16.46 15.14
N GLY A 273 -2.90 -17.16 14.44
CA GLY A 273 -2.88 -18.62 14.41
C GLY A 273 -2.60 -19.22 15.79
N PHE A 274 -1.51 -18.79 16.44
CA PHE A 274 -1.09 -19.31 17.75
C PHE A 274 -1.71 -18.57 18.95
N ARG A 275 -2.54 -17.54 18.72
CA ARG A 275 -3.21 -16.73 19.76
C ARG A 275 -2.23 -16.18 20.80
N LEU A 276 -1.16 -15.54 20.34
CA LEU A 276 -0.10 -15.02 21.20
C LEU A 276 -0.58 -13.79 22.00
N LEU A 277 -0.67 -13.92 23.33
CA LEU A 277 -1.38 -13.01 24.25
C LEU A 277 -0.77 -11.62 24.47
N ARG A 278 0.42 -11.35 23.93
CA ARG A 278 1.11 -10.07 24.02
C ARG A 278 1.63 -9.68 22.64
N SER A 279 0.71 -9.40 21.72
CA SER A 279 1.05 -8.93 20.39
C SER A 279 1.36 -7.43 20.42
N SER A 280 2.51 -7.03 19.89
CA SER A 280 2.75 -5.66 19.45
C SER A 280 2.06 -5.36 18.11
N LEU A 281 1.38 -6.35 17.54
CA LEU A 281 0.66 -6.24 16.28
C LEU A 281 -0.62 -5.44 16.50
N ASP A 282 -0.60 -4.19 16.06
CA ASP A 282 -1.82 -3.38 15.98
C ASP A 282 -2.56 -3.69 14.69
N LEU A 283 -3.51 -4.64 14.76
CA LEU A 283 -4.36 -5.00 13.63
C LEU A 283 -5.13 -3.81 13.06
N ALA A 284 -5.36 -2.74 13.84
CA ALA A 284 -6.04 -1.55 13.35
C ALA A 284 -5.21 -0.82 12.28
N THR A 285 -3.89 -0.97 12.29
CA THR A 285 -3.01 -0.40 11.26
C THR A 285 -2.99 -1.21 9.96
N LEU A 286 -3.42 -2.47 10.01
CA LEU A 286 -3.57 -3.34 8.85
C LEU A 286 -4.97 -3.19 8.26
N LEU A 287 -5.99 -3.46 9.07
CA LEU A 287 -7.39 -3.33 8.70
C LEU A 287 -8.02 -2.18 9.48
N PRO A 288 -8.48 -1.12 8.81
CA PRO A 288 -9.18 -0.01 9.45
C PRO A 288 -10.57 -0.48 9.91
N GLU A 289 -11.13 0.21 10.90
CA GLU A 289 -12.54 0.04 11.23
C GLU A 289 -13.39 0.57 10.08
N ARG A 290 -14.31 -0.26 9.57
CA ARG A 290 -15.27 0.15 8.55
C ARG A 290 -16.47 0.83 9.19
N GLN A 291 -16.71 2.09 8.83
CA GLN A 291 -17.88 2.85 9.25
C GLN A 291 -18.78 3.20 8.06
N VAL A 292 -20.02 2.74 8.14
CA VAL A 292 -21.11 3.01 7.20
C VAL A 292 -22.30 3.52 8.00
N ASP A 293 -23.09 4.43 7.42
CA ASP A 293 -24.30 4.95 8.08
C ASP A 293 -25.22 3.81 8.54
N ARG A 294 -25.69 3.89 9.79
CA ARG A 294 -26.46 2.83 10.44
C ARG A 294 -27.73 2.49 9.64
N GLY A 295 -27.98 1.19 9.46
CA GLY A 295 -29.20 0.67 8.85
C GLY A 295 -29.17 0.51 7.32
N ARG A 296 -28.02 0.71 6.66
CA ARG A 296 -27.87 0.46 5.23
C ARG A 296 -26.93 -0.71 4.98
N GLU A 297 -27.44 -1.79 4.40
CA GLU A 297 -26.59 -2.85 3.86
C GLU A 297 -25.86 -2.33 2.62
N PHE A 298 -24.55 -2.56 2.56
CA PHE A 298 -23.69 -2.08 1.49
C PHE A 298 -22.59 -3.09 1.22
N ALA A 299 -22.51 -3.59 -0.01
CA ALA A 299 -21.38 -4.38 -0.47
C ALA A 299 -20.35 -3.44 -1.08
N SER A 300 -19.17 -3.36 -0.47
CA SER A 300 -18.06 -2.56 -1.01
C SER A 300 -17.40 -3.29 -2.17
N LEU A 301 -16.82 -2.53 -3.11
CA LEU A 301 -15.85 -2.96 -4.12
C LEU A 301 -14.56 -3.51 -3.50
N LEU A 302 -14.28 -3.15 -2.25
CA LEU A 302 -13.08 -3.53 -1.53
C LEU A 302 -13.32 -4.78 -0.68
N ASP A 303 -12.48 -5.78 -0.91
CA ASP A 303 -12.31 -6.92 -0.01
C ASP A 303 -11.20 -6.64 1.03
N VAL A 304 -11.09 -7.56 1.98
CA VAL A 304 -10.14 -7.49 3.11
C VAL A 304 -8.70 -7.28 2.64
N LEU A 305 -8.30 -7.96 1.56
CA LEU A 305 -6.94 -7.87 1.03
C LEU A 305 -6.68 -6.53 0.32
N SER A 306 -7.66 -6.04 -0.43
CA SER A 306 -7.59 -4.74 -1.10
C SER A 306 -7.47 -3.61 -0.07
N VAL A 307 -8.25 -3.69 1.01
CA VAL A 307 -8.16 -2.72 2.11
C VAL A 307 -6.82 -2.82 2.81
N ALA A 308 -6.37 -4.01 3.20
CA ALA A 308 -5.07 -4.19 3.85
C ALA A 308 -3.92 -3.64 2.99
N TYR A 309 -3.97 -3.89 1.69
CA TYR A 309 -2.98 -3.39 0.73
C TYR A 309 -3.01 -1.87 0.61
N ILE A 310 -4.17 -1.23 0.40
CA ILE A 310 -4.24 0.23 0.27
C ILE A 310 -3.90 0.91 1.61
N ASN A 311 -4.44 0.42 2.72
CA ASN A 311 -4.26 0.99 4.05
C ASN A 311 -2.79 1.01 4.47
N SER A 312 -2.01 0.00 4.07
CA SER A 312 -0.58 -0.08 4.32
C SER A 312 0.26 1.01 3.62
N HIS A 313 -0.28 1.65 2.58
CA HIS A 313 0.36 2.76 1.85
C HIS A 313 -0.07 4.13 2.37
N LEU A 314 -1.12 4.20 3.19
CA LEU A 314 -1.55 5.45 3.82
C LEU A 314 -0.57 5.91 4.91
N PRO A 315 -0.46 7.22 5.22
CA PRO A 315 0.19 7.70 6.44
C PRO A 315 -0.33 6.97 7.68
N ARG A 316 0.56 6.64 8.65
CA ARG A 316 0.21 5.81 9.82
C ARG A 316 -1.00 6.34 10.59
N ASP A 317 -1.10 7.66 10.73
CA ASP A 317 -2.16 8.32 11.49
C ASP A 317 -3.54 8.18 10.83
N LEU A 318 -3.61 7.79 9.55
CA LEU A 318 -4.85 7.64 8.79
C LEU A 318 -5.35 6.18 8.72
N ARG A 319 -4.59 5.22 9.25
CA ARG A 319 -4.81 3.78 8.99
C ARG A 319 -5.90 3.12 9.84
N HIS A 320 -6.36 3.77 10.89
CA HIS A 320 -7.14 3.12 11.94
C HIS A 320 -8.64 3.00 11.61
N ARG A 321 -9.18 3.88 10.75
CA ARG A 321 -10.61 4.00 10.50
C ARG A 321 -10.91 4.54 9.10
N TRP A 322 -11.90 3.95 8.44
CA TRP A 322 -12.42 4.38 7.14
C TRP A 322 -13.93 4.60 7.22
N ARG A 323 -14.40 5.78 6.80
CA ARG A 323 -15.81 6.19 6.84
C ARG A 323 -16.34 6.41 5.44
N LEU A 324 -17.41 5.72 5.07
CA LEU A 324 -18.01 5.87 3.74
C LEU A 324 -18.63 7.27 3.60
N LEU A 325 -18.14 8.07 2.66
CA LEU A 325 -18.71 9.39 2.34
C LEU A 325 -19.71 9.30 1.19
N PHE A 326 -19.33 8.55 0.16
CA PHE A 326 -20.11 8.40 -1.06
C PHE A 326 -19.99 6.97 -1.59
N ALA A 327 -21.09 6.51 -2.15
CA ALA A 327 -21.22 5.23 -2.84
C ALA A 327 -22.39 5.37 -3.79
N THR A 328 -22.16 5.15 -5.07
CA THR A 328 -23.20 5.11 -6.12
C THR A 328 -24.41 4.28 -5.72
N ALA A 329 -24.20 3.07 -5.19
CA ALA A 329 -25.25 2.17 -4.73
C ALA A 329 -26.17 2.76 -3.62
N LEU A 330 -25.68 3.72 -2.83
CA LEU A 330 -26.44 4.32 -1.72
C LEU A 330 -26.92 5.74 -2.02
N HIS A 331 -26.26 6.43 -2.94
CA HIS A 331 -26.38 7.87 -3.13
C HIS A 331 -26.74 8.27 -4.56
N GLY A 332 -26.76 7.35 -5.52
CA GLY A 332 -27.10 7.62 -6.91
C GLY A 332 -25.90 8.09 -7.76
N HIS A 333 -26.21 8.50 -9.00
CA HIS A 333 -25.23 8.81 -10.05
C HIS A 333 -25.20 10.31 -10.36
N SER A 334 -25.01 11.15 -9.34
CA SER A 334 -24.95 12.62 -9.49
C SER A 334 -23.61 13.18 -9.02
N PHE A 335 -22.92 13.88 -9.91
CA PHE A 335 -21.67 14.56 -9.58
C PHE A 335 -21.87 15.65 -8.51
N ALA A 336 -22.99 16.38 -8.55
CA ALA A 336 -23.33 17.35 -7.52
C ALA A 336 -23.49 16.71 -6.13
N GLN A 337 -24.10 15.52 -6.06
CA GLN A 337 -24.22 14.77 -4.80
C GLN A 337 -22.88 14.22 -4.32
N LEU A 338 -22.01 13.78 -5.24
CA LEU A 338 -20.63 13.41 -4.93
C LEU A 338 -19.90 14.59 -4.27
N CYS A 339 -19.86 15.76 -4.93
CA CYS A 339 -19.23 16.97 -4.40
C CYS A 339 -19.75 17.34 -3.01
N GLY A 340 -21.08 17.40 -2.85
CA GLY A 340 -21.70 17.75 -1.56
C GLY A 340 -21.36 16.79 -0.40
N ARG A 341 -20.90 15.56 -0.70
CA ARG A 341 -20.53 14.55 0.29
C ARG A 341 -19.04 14.47 0.56
N ILE A 342 -18.19 14.78 -0.40
CA ILE A 342 -16.72 14.62 -0.26
C ILE A 342 -16.00 15.91 0.12
N THR A 343 -16.58 17.07 -0.20
CA THR A 343 -15.96 18.37 0.07
C THR A 343 -15.82 18.64 1.56
N GLN A 344 -14.63 19.08 1.99
CA GLN A 344 -14.30 19.36 3.40
C GLN A 344 -14.50 18.17 4.36
N ARG A 345 -14.30 16.93 3.88
CA ARG A 345 -14.43 15.70 4.69
C ARG A 345 -13.23 14.75 4.63
N GLY A 346 -12.15 15.13 3.96
CA GLY A 346 -10.98 14.30 3.72
C GLY A 346 -9.98 14.27 4.88
N PRO A 347 -8.82 13.59 4.71
CA PRO A 347 -8.31 12.88 3.52
C PRO A 347 -9.19 11.71 3.03
N CYS A 348 -9.11 11.35 1.74
CA CYS A 348 -10.03 10.37 1.13
C CYS A 348 -9.35 9.32 0.24
N VAL A 349 -9.87 8.09 0.25
CA VAL A 349 -9.64 7.07 -0.78
C VAL A 349 -10.84 7.08 -1.74
N VAL A 350 -10.58 7.29 -3.02
CA VAL A 350 -11.57 7.27 -4.11
C VAL A 350 -11.31 6.04 -4.97
N LEU A 351 -12.35 5.29 -5.32
CA LEU A 351 -12.24 4.18 -6.27
C LEU A 351 -13.51 3.99 -7.09
N LEU A 352 -13.36 3.32 -8.23
CA LEU A 352 -14.47 2.92 -9.09
C LEU A 352 -14.17 1.59 -9.79
N GLU A 353 -15.23 0.98 -10.33
CA GLU A 353 -15.18 -0.19 -11.19
C GLU A 353 -15.69 0.21 -12.58
N ASP A 354 -14.84 0.07 -13.61
CA ASP A 354 -15.26 0.30 -14.99
C ASP A 354 -16.15 -0.85 -15.52
N GLN A 355 -16.77 -0.65 -16.69
CA GLN A 355 -17.66 -1.66 -17.31
C GLN A 355 -16.94 -2.96 -17.70
N ASP A 356 -15.62 -2.95 -17.78
CA ASP A 356 -14.77 -4.10 -18.07
C ASP A 356 -14.23 -4.77 -16.79
N GLY A 357 -14.73 -4.39 -15.61
CA GLY A 357 -14.40 -4.98 -14.32
C GLY A 357 -13.03 -4.60 -13.76
N HIS A 358 -12.37 -3.58 -14.32
CA HIS A 358 -11.16 -3.02 -13.73
C HIS A 358 -11.55 -2.18 -12.52
N VAL A 359 -10.83 -2.37 -11.42
CA VAL A 359 -11.06 -1.64 -10.16
C VAL A 359 -9.80 -0.86 -9.84
N PHE A 360 -9.93 0.47 -9.77
CA PHE A 360 -8.81 1.37 -9.59
C PHE A 360 -9.26 2.68 -8.94
N GLY A 361 -8.30 3.49 -8.52
CA GLY A 361 -8.60 4.68 -7.75
C GLY A 361 -7.38 5.50 -7.36
N GLY A 362 -7.57 6.37 -6.38
CA GLY A 362 -6.52 7.20 -5.83
C GLY A 362 -6.77 7.62 -4.40
N PHE A 363 -5.68 7.89 -3.68
CA PHE A 363 -5.71 8.51 -2.37
C PHE A 363 -5.46 10.01 -2.50
N ALA A 364 -6.41 10.81 -2.03
CA ALA A 364 -6.34 12.25 -1.88
C ALA A 364 -5.91 12.59 -0.45
N SER A 365 -4.75 13.21 -0.31
CA SER A 365 -4.11 13.48 0.98
C SER A 365 -4.73 14.61 1.80
N CYS A 366 -5.60 15.42 1.19
CA CYS A 366 -6.35 16.48 1.86
C CYS A 366 -7.85 16.43 1.53
N SER A 367 -8.63 17.29 2.17
CA SER A 367 -10.03 17.51 1.83
C SER A 367 -10.18 18.04 0.41
N TRP A 368 -11.17 17.53 -0.30
CA TRP A 368 -11.56 18.07 -1.59
C TRP A 368 -12.15 19.47 -1.44
N GLU A 369 -11.69 20.40 -2.28
CA GLU A 369 -12.29 21.72 -2.47
C GLU A 369 -12.69 21.90 -3.92
N VAL A 370 -13.84 22.54 -4.16
CA VAL A 370 -14.29 22.87 -5.52
C VAL A 370 -13.62 24.18 -5.94
N LYS A 371 -12.58 24.08 -6.77
CA LYS A 371 -11.85 25.23 -7.29
C LYS A 371 -11.15 24.87 -8.62
N PRO A 372 -10.86 25.86 -9.47
CA PRO A 372 -10.27 25.60 -10.79
C PRO A 372 -8.77 25.25 -10.76
N GLN A 373 -8.10 25.29 -9.60
CA GLN A 373 -6.69 24.95 -9.45
C GLN A 373 -6.48 23.52 -8.93
N PHE A 374 -5.33 22.95 -9.27
CA PHE A 374 -4.85 21.73 -8.62
C PHE A 374 -4.63 21.96 -7.10
N GLN A 375 -4.76 20.88 -6.35
CA GLN A 375 -4.62 20.84 -4.90
C GLN A 375 -3.97 19.52 -4.45
N GLY A 376 -3.76 19.36 -3.14
CA GLY A 376 -3.13 18.18 -2.55
C GLY A 376 -1.63 18.34 -2.33
N ASP A 377 -0.99 17.24 -1.93
CA ASP A 377 0.46 17.16 -1.71
C ASP A 377 1.05 15.85 -2.29
N SER A 378 2.36 15.69 -2.16
CA SER A 378 3.12 14.53 -2.63
C SER A 378 2.75 13.20 -1.96
N LYS A 379 1.89 13.19 -0.94
CA LYS A 379 1.38 11.95 -0.32
C LYS A 379 0.22 11.36 -1.10
N CYS A 380 -0.38 12.09 -2.05
CA CYS A 380 -1.36 11.53 -2.97
C CYS A 380 -0.74 10.43 -3.83
N PHE A 381 -1.53 9.43 -4.18
CA PHE A 381 -1.10 8.35 -5.08
C PHE A 381 -2.29 7.78 -5.85
N LEU A 382 -2.02 7.17 -6.99
CA LEU A 382 -2.99 6.33 -7.71
C LEU A 382 -2.76 4.87 -7.37
N PHE A 383 -3.78 4.03 -7.53
CA PHE A 383 -3.66 2.60 -7.35
C PHE A 383 -4.58 1.82 -8.29
N SER A 384 -4.21 0.58 -8.56
CA SER A 384 -5.04 -0.42 -9.21
C SER A 384 -5.26 -1.61 -8.28
N ILE A 385 -6.42 -2.25 -8.38
CA ILE A 385 -6.82 -3.42 -7.60
C ILE A 385 -7.08 -4.61 -8.53
N CYS A 386 -7.76 -4.38 -9.65
CA CYS A 386 -8.09 -5.38 -10.67
C CYS A 386 -7.78 -4.79 -12.05
N PRO A 387 -7.10 -5.53 -12.96
CA PRO A 387 -6.71 -6.95 -12.88
C PRO A 387 -5.44 -7.23 -12.06
N ALA A 388 -4.61 -6.21 -11.83
CA ALA A 388 -3.39 -6.32 -11.05
C ALA A 388 -3.34 -5.25 -9.96
N MET A 389 -2.76 -5.58 -8.81
CA MET A 389 -2.55 -4.64 -7.72
C MET A 389 -1.27 -3.84 -7.92
N ALA A 390 -1.36 -2.53 -7.76
CA ALA A 390 -0.20 -1.64 -7.79
C ALA A 390 -0.52 -0.29 -7.13
N VAL A 391 0.52 0.40 -6.65
CA VAL A 391 0.46 1.76 -6.12
C VAL A 391 1.47 2.63 -6.88
N TYR A 392 1.03 3.81 -7.29
CA TYR A 392 1.78 4.78 -8.11
C TYR A 392 1.90 6.11 -7.36
N THR A 393 3.06 6.32 -6.74
CA THR A 393 3.36 7.54 -5.97
C THR A 393 3.84 8.67 -6.86
N CYS A 394 3.88 9.90 -6.34
CA CYS A 394 4.28 11.04 -7.13
C CYS A 394 5.73 10.93 -7.68
N THR A 395 5.96 11.46 -8.88
CA THR A 395 7.27 11.52 -9.54
C THR A 395 8.11 12.71 -9.11
N GLY A 396 7.46 13.74 -8.53
CA GLY A 396 8.09 15.04 -8.25
C GLY A 396 8.21 15.94 -9.48
N TYR A 397 7.68 15.54 -10.65
CA TYR A 397 7.76 16.34 -11.88
C TYR A 397 6.86 17.59 -11.85
N ASN A 398 5.69 17.50 -11.22
CA ASN A 398 4.75 18.60 -11.04
C ASN A 398 3.96 18.41 -9.72
N ASP A 399 3.09 19.38 -9.42
CA ASP A 399 2.23 19.44 -8.24
C ASP A 399 0.73 19.22 -8.57
N HIS A 400 0.44 18.59 -9.71
CA HIS A 400 -0.93 18.35 -10.21
C HIS A 400 -1.58 17.13 -9.55
N TYR A 401 -1.59 17.06 -8.22
CA TYR A 401 -1.95 15.84 -7.49
C TYR A 401 -3.44 15.50 -7.58
N MET A 402 -4.31 16.45 -7.25
CA MET A 402 -5.76 16.26 -7.28
C MET A 402 -6.45 17.54 -7.75
N TYR A 403 -7.61 17.37 -8.37
CA TYR A 403 -8.38 18.43 -9.01
C TYR A 403 -9.87 18.17 -8.81
N LEU A 404 -10.63 19.19 -8.40
CA LEU A 404 -12.09 19.10 -8.34
C LEU A 404 -12.69 20.44 -8.70
N ASN A 405 -13.49 20.46 -9.76
CA ASN A 405 -14.14 21.67 -10.22
C ASN A 405 -15.57 21.39 -10.68
N HIS A 406 -16.42 22.41 -10.58
CA HIS A 406 -17.83 22.32 -10.93
C HIS A 406 -18.40 23.71 -11.26
N GLY A 407 -19.27 23.79 -12.27
CA GLY A 407 -19.98 25.02 -12.63
C GLY A 407 -19.14 26.07 -13.38
N GLN A 408 -17.95 25.73 -13.89
CA GLN A 408 -17.13 26.63 -14.70
C GLN A 408 -17.38 26.45 -16.20
N GLN A 409 -17.26 27.53 -16.99
CA GLN A 409 -17.49 27.45 -18.44
C GLN A 409 -16.25 27.09 -19.24
N THR A 410 -15.08 27.58 -18.82
CA THR A 410 -13.82 27.51 -19.60
C THR A 410 -12.85 26.47 -19.09
N ILE A 411 -13.09 25.93 -17.90
CA ILE A 411 -12.18 24.99 -17.21
C ILE A 411 -12.94 23.68 -17.00
N PRO A 412 -12.32 22.50 -17.23
CA PRO A 412 -13.00 21.21 -17.13
C PRO A 412 -13.71 21.02 -15.78
N ASN A 413 -14.97 20.59 -15.80
CA ASN A 413 -15.70 20.25 -14.58
C ASN A 413 -15.65 18.75 -14.37
N GLY A 414 -15.27 18.33 -13.17
CA GLY A 414 -15.02 16.93 -12.85
C GLY A 414 -14.04 16.77 -11.70
N LEU A 415 -13.72 15.52 -11.40
CA LEU A 415 -12.73 15.11 -10.41
C LEU A 415 -11.56 14.47 -11.14
N GLY A 416 -10.36 15.00 -10.94
CA GLY A 416 -9.14 14.53 -11.57
C GLY A 416 -8.05 14.23 -10.55
N MET A 417 -7.17 13.28 -10.88
CA MET A 417 -5.95 13.01 -10.12
C MET A 417 -4.78 12.72 -11.06
N GLY A 418 -3.72 13.51 -10.92
CA GLY A 418 -2.46 13.38 -11.66
C GLY A 418 -2.58 13.75 -13.14
N GLY A 419 -1.52 14.30 -13.71
CA GLY A 419 -1.43 14.66 -15.12
C GLY A 419 -1.68 16.14 -15.35
N GLN A 420 -2.51 16.47 -16.35
CA GLN A 420 -2.90 17.85 -16.66
C GLN A 420 -4.34 17.86 -17.18
N HIS A 421 -4.92 19.05 -17.37
CA HIS A 421 -6.24 19.17 -17.96
C HIS A 421 -6.37 18.33 -19.25
N ASN A 422 -7.46 17.55 -19.36
CA ASN A 422 -7.75 16.61 -20.44
C ASN A 422 -6.84 15.38 -20.56
N TYR A 423 -5.82 15.24 -19.71
CA TYR A 423 -4.86 14.14 -19.69
C TYR A 423 -4.59 13.69 -18.25
N PHE A 424 -5.66 13.38 -17.51
CA PHE A 424 -5.50 12.94 -16.13
C PHE A 424 -5.17 11.44 -16.05
N GLY A 425 -4.39 11.06 -15.03
CA GLY A 425 -4.17 9.64 -14.71
C GLY A 425 -5.47 8.95 -14.25
N LEU A 426 -6.34 9.70 -13.58
CA LEU A 426 -7.72 9.32 -13.28
C LEU A 426 -8.63 10.55 -13.43
N TRP A 427 -9.67 10.46 -14.25
CA TRP A 427 -10.70 11.47 -14.42
C TRP A 427 -12.10 10.89 -14.23
N VAL A 428 -12.94 11.63 -13.54
CA VAL A 428 -14.40 11.43 -13.46
C VAL A 428 -15.07 12.71 -13.95
N ASP A 429 -15.88 12.58 -14.99
CA ASP A 429 -16.57 13.69 -15.63
C ASP A 429 -17.74 14.22 -14.79
N VAL A 430 -18.09 15.50 -14.97
CA VAL A 430 -19.27 16.13 -14.34
C VAL A 430 -20.59 15.44 -14.73
N ASP A 431 -20.66 14.84 -15.92
CA ASP A 431 -21.82 14.06 -16.36
C ASP A 431 -22.05 12.80 -15.51
N PHE A 432 -21.06 12.41 -14.70
CA PHE A 432 -21.01 11.19 -13.91
C PHE A 432 -21.10 9.88 -14.76
N GLY A 433 -20.40 8.83 -14.34
CA GLY A 433 -20.39 7.54 -15.05
C GLY A 433 -19.53 7.51 -16.33
N LYS A 434 -18.88 8.63 -16.68
CA LYS A 434 -17.85 8.72 -17.72
C LYS A 434 -16.53 9.17 -17.09
N GLY A 435 -15.43 8.66 -17.60
CA GLY A 435 -14.10 9.01 -17.12
C GLY A 435 -13.02 8.70 -18.14
N HIS A 436 -11.79 9.07 -17.81
CA HIS A 436 -10.62 8.64 -18.59
C HIS A 436 -9.41 8.37 -17.69
N SER A 437 -8.51 7.52 -18.17
CA SER A 437 -7.19 7.28 -17.60
C SER A 437 -6.17 7.43 -18.72
N LYS A 438 -5.56 8.61 -18.83
CA LYS A 438 -4.66 8.96 -19.92
C LYS A 438 -3.22 8.87 -19.47
N ALA A 439 -2.50 7.93 -20.07
CA ALA A 439 -1.15 7.57 -19.67
C ALA A 439 -0.28 7.18 -20.88
N LYS A 440 -0.11 8.08 -21.86
CA LYS A 440 0.76 7.84 -23.03
C LYS A 440 2.06 8.64 -22.90
N PRO A 441 3.22 8.03 -22.52
CA PRO A 441 3.44 6.62 -22.14
C PRO A 441 3.11 6.29 -20.67
N THR A 442 3.10 7.29 -19.78
CA THR A 442 2.65 7.20 -18.38
C THR A 442 2.11 8.55 -17.93
N CYS A 443 1.27 8.58 -16.89
CA CYS A 443 0.88 9.83 -16.23
C CYS A 443 2.13 10.58 -15.71
N THR A 444 2.24 11.88 -15.97
CA THR A 444 3.43 12.67 -15.58
C THR A 444 3.58 12.83 -14.08
N THR A 445 2.47 12.96 -13.34
CA THR A 445 2.48 13.18 -11.88
C THR A 445 2.79 11.92 -11.10
N TYR A 446 2.31 10.75 -11.54
CA TYR A 446 2.38 9.49 -10.77
C TYR A 446 3.17 8.38 -11.44
N SER A 447 3.62 8.57 -12.69
CA SER A 447 4.17 7.49 -13.53
C SER A 447 3.25 6.26 -13.63
N SER A 448 1.96 6.44 -13.38
CA SER A 448 0.98 5.38 -13.52
C SER A 448 0.77 5.03 -14.99
N PRO A 449 0.56 3.75 -15.33
CA PRO A 449 0.03 3.36 -16.61
C PRO A 449 -1.46 3.75 -16.69
N GLN A 450 -2.11 3.37 -17.78
CA GLN A 450 -3.57 3.38 -17.87
C GLN A 450 -4.12 2.43 -16.80
N LEU A 451 -5.03 2.93 -15.96
CA LEU A 451 -5.62 2.18 -14.85
C LEU A 451 -6.88 1.41 -15.25
N SER A 452 -7.63 1.96 -16.20
CA SER A 452 -8.85 1.40 -16.78
C SER A 452 -8.54 0.43 -17.93
N ALA A 453 -9.54 -0.34 -18.34
CA ALA A 453 -9.43 -1.21 -19.52
C ALA A 453 -9.18 -0.42 -20.81
N GLN A 454 -9.80 0.74 -20.94
CA GLN A 454 -9.71 1.65 -22.08
C GLN A 454 -9.34 3.07 -21.63
N GLU A 455 -8.73 3.86 -22.52
CA GLU A 455 -8.33 5.25 -22.21
C GLU A 455 -9.52 6.07 -21.73
N ASP A 456 -10.62 6.08 -22.48
CA ASP A 456 -11.91 6.60 -22.07
C ASP A 456 -12.79 5.43 -21.62
N PHE A 457 -13.41 5.55 -20.45
CA PHE A 457 -14.18 4.46 -19.85
C PHE A 457 -15.54 4.93 -19.33
N ARG A 458 -16.43 3.96 -19.14
CA ARG A 458 -17.69 4.14 -18.41
C ARG A 458 -17.66 3.34 -17.13
N PHE A 459 -18.36 3.81 -16.11
CA PHE A 459 -18.44 3.15 -14.82
C PHE A 459 -19.82 3.33 -14.20
N GLU A 460 -20.24 2.33 -13.42
CA GLU A 460 -21.50 2.39 -12.67
C GLU A 460 -21.26 2.44 -11.16
N LYS A 461 -20.16 1.84 -10.69
CA LYS A 461 -19.85 1.75 -9.27
C LYS A 461 -18.68 2.66 -8.92
N MET A 462 -18.90 3.54 -7.97
CA MET A 462 -17.89 4.40 -7.37
C MET A 462 -18.10 4.49 -5.86
N GLU A 463 -17.00 4.55 -5.12
CA GLU A 463 -16.93 4.69 -3.67
C GLU A 463 -15.91 5.76 -3.28
N VAL A 464 -16.23 6.51 -2.22
CA VAL A 464 -15.31 7.44 -1.58
C VAL A 464 -15.34 7.23 -0.08
N TRP A 465 -14.16 6.97 0.49
CA TRP A 465 -13.95 6.69 1.90
C TRP A 465 -13.08 7.79 2.52
N ALA A 466 -13.56 8.47 3.56
CA ALA A 466 -12.70 9.30 4.40
C ALA A 466 -11.82 8.39 5.26
N VAL A 467 -10.53 8.71 5.37
CA VAL A 467 -9.57 7.92 6.15
C VAL A 467 -9.05 8.71 7.34
N GLY A 468 -8.79 8.00 8.43
CA GLY A 468 -8.38 8.58 9.70
C GLY A 468 -9.55 9.10 10.54
N ASP A 469 -9.18 9.79 11.62
CA ASP A 469 -10.14 10.41 12.52
C ASP A 469 -10.77 11.62 11.83
N PRO A 470 -12.06 11.91 12.08
CA PRO A 470 -12.64 13.20 11.75
C PRO A 470 -11.95 14.23 12.65
N SER A 471 -10.79 14.72 12.24
CA SER A 471 -10.13 15.82 12.91
C SER A 471 -10.99 17.08 12.77
N VAL A 472 -10.90 17.93 13.80
CA VAL A 472 -11.64 19.18 14.08
C VAL A 472 -11.39 20.27 13.03
N THR A 473 -10.90 19.92 11.84
CA THR A 473 -10.67 20.81 10.70
C THR A 473 -11.98 21.14 9.97
N GLN A 474 -13.03 21.46 10.73
CA GLN A 474 -13.92 22.48 10.24
C GLN A 474 -13.16 23.79 10.45
N PRO A 475 -12.98 24.68 9.44
CA PRO A 475 -13.08 26.09 9.81
C PRO A 475 -14.43 26.17 10.53
N ALA A 476 -14.40 26.51 11.82
CA ALA A 476 -15.60 26.62 12.63
C ALA A 476 -16.67 27.24 11.73
N LYS A 477 -17.75 26.49 11.46
CA LYS A 477 -18.97 27.14 10.97
C LYS A 477 -19.27 28.15 12.05
N SER A 478 -18.84 29.39 11.85
CA SER A 478 -19.25 30.46 12.70
C SER A 478 -20.76 30.43 12.58
N SER A 479 -21.44 30.09 13.67
CA SER A 479 -22.87 30.31 13.82
C SER A 479 -23.21 31.81 13.75
N LYS A 480 -22.20 32.67 13.56
CA LYS A 480 -22.34 34.08 13.24
C LYS A 480 -22.98 34.20 11.86
N SER A 481 -24.20 34.72 11.86
CA SER A 481 -24.88 35.16 10.65
C SER A 481 -24.01 36.18 9.92
N ILE A 482 -24.12 36.28 8.60
CA ILE A 482 -23.48 37.34 7.81
C ILE A 482 -23.84 38.74 8.37
N LEU A 483 -25.04 38.86 8.95
CA LEU A 483 -25.51 40.08 9.63
C LEU A 483 -24.79 40.39 10.96
N ASP A 484 -24.10 39.42 11.56
CA ASP A 484 -23.36 39.63 12.81
C ASP A 484 -21.91 40.14 12.54
N GLY A 485 -21.45 40.10 11.28
CA GLY A 485 -20.13 40.58 10.86
C GLY A 485 -20.14 41.95 10.19
N ASP A 486 -21.33 42.52 9.89
CA ASP A 486 -21.50 43.77 9.17
C ASP A 486 -22.58 44.65 9.83
N PRO A 487 -22.18 45.62 10.67
CA PRO A 487 -23.11 46.51 11.37
C PRO A 487 -23.82 47.49 10.43
N GLU A 488 -23.26 47.82 9.26
CA GLU A 488 -23.91 48.70 8.29
C GLU A 488 -25.07 47.96 7.60
N ALA A 489 -24.88 46.69 7.25
CA ALA A 489 -25.94 45.85 6.71
C ALA A 489 -27.10 45.67 7.72
N GLN A 490 -26.81 45.61 9.02
CA GLN A 490 -27.83 45.54 10.07
C GLN A 490 -28.68 46.82 10.12
N ILE A 491 -28.02 47.99 10.12
CA ILE A 491 -28.69 49.29 10.15
C ILE A 491 -29.57 49.49 8.91
N LEU A 492 -29.10 49.09 7.73
CA LEU A 492 -29.86 49.21 6.49
C LEU A 492 -31.13 48.32 6.49
N LEU A 493 -31.04 47.13 7.08
CA LEU A 493 -32.16 46.20 7.19
C LEU A 493 -33.25 46.75 8.12
N GLU A 494 -32.84 47.29 9.28
CA GLU A 494 -33.74 47.91 10.25
C GLU A 494 -34.39 49.18 9.69
N ALA A 495 -33.64 50.02 8.97
CA ALA A 495 -34.17 51.20 8.29
C ALA A 495 -35.19 50.87 7.18
N SER A 496 -35.12 49.66 6.60
CA SER A 496 -36.07 49.18 5.58
C SER A 496 -37.38 48.62 6.15
N GLY A 497 -37.55 48.62 7.48
CA GLY A 497 -38.75 48.12 8.17
C GLY A 497 -38.89 46.60 8.17
N ARG A 498 -37.81 45.84 7.91
CA ARG A 498 -37.80 44.37 7.91
C ARG A 498 -37.26 43.84 9.24
N SER A 499 -38.04 43.02 9.94
CA SER A 499 -37.64 42.42 11.22
C SER A 499 -36.72 41.20 11.04
N ARG A 500 -35.77 41.03 11.97
CA ARG A 500 -34.86 39.87 12.01
C ARG A 500 -35.59 38.64 12.58
N HIS A 501 -36.10 37.77 11.71
CA HIS A 501 -36.85 36.57 12.13
C HIS A 501 -35.98 35.45 12.77
N SER A 502 -34.65 35.58 12.76
CA SER A 502 -33.70 34.57 13.27
C SER A 502 -33.20 34.82 14.70
N GLU A 503 -33.61 35.92 15.34
CA GLU A 503 -33.12 36.30 16.67
C GLU A 503 -33.70 35.43 17.80
N GLY A 504 -34.97 34.98 17.66
CA GLY A 504 -35.67 34.17 18.65
C GLY A 504 -35.36 32.65 18.64
N LEU A 505 -34.49 32.18 17.75
CA LEU A 505 -34.11 30.75 17.61
C LEU A 505 -32.66 30.47 18.02
N ARG A 506 -31.95 31.45 18.59
CA ARG A 506 -30.55 31.32 18.99
C ARG A 506 -30.47 30.67 20.37
N ALA A 507 -29.75 29.56 20.48
CA ALA A 507 -29.38 29.00 21.79
C ALA A 507 -28.43 29.99 22.50
N VAL A 508 -28.69 30.25 23.77
CA VAL A 508 -27.85 31.12 24.61
C VAL A 508 -26.47 30.46 24.74
N PRO A 509 -25.35 31.18 24.52
CA PRO A 509 -24.02 30.65 24.79
C PRO A 509 -23.89 30.38 26.29
N GLU A 510 -23.44 29.19 26.68
CA GLU A 510 -22.92 28.97 28.03
C GLU A 510 -21.59 29.74 28.12
N ASP A 511 -21.53 30.70 29.05
CA ASP A 511 -20.31 31.44 29.37
C ASP A 511 -19.29 30.50 30.04
N ASP A 512 -18.10 30.41 29.45
CA ASP A 512 -16.84 29.98 30.10
C ASP A 512 -15.73 30.97 29.74
#